data_AF-A0A3M9ZSX1-F1
#
_entry.id   AF-A0A3M9ZSX1-F1
#
_cell.length_a   1.000
_cell.length_b   1.000
_cell.length_c   1.000
_cell.angle_alpha   90.00
_cell.angle_beta   90.00
_cell.angle_gamma   90.00
#
_symmetry.space_group_name_H-M   'P 1'
#
loop_
_entity.id
_entity.type
_entity.pdbx_description
1 polymer ?
#
loop_
_entity_poly.entity_id
_entity_poly.type
_entity_poly.pdbx_seq_one_letter_code
_entity_poly.pdbx_strand_id
1 'polypeptide(L)'
;MRRQAMPAPELADHDVTMAMLRKRAGEDPDALAEVEEWGRRRVGRLAVLRRFAALLGRGGILGGEADRVTRDFVIEQCFAIATRHGLDMMDYEYDDSDTGPISTLMGIDLHAVELDGTETASPFPDEASERAFLAEVAGKGHGTLGRMARDAVIPDRARVVI
;
A
#
# COMPACT_ATOMS: atom_id res chain seq x y z
N MET A 1 -8.88 16.93 19.37
CA MET A 1 -8.61 16.80 17.93
C MET A 1 -7.11 16.95 17.70
N ARG A 2 -6.39 15.87 17.37
CA ARG A 2 -5.00 15.98 16.92
C ARG A 2 -5.03 16.57 15.50
N ARG A 3 -4.27 17.63 15.24
CA ARG A 3 -4.09 18.18 13.89
C ARG A 3 -3.60 17.04 13.00
N GLN A 4 -4.36 16.75 11.94
CA GLN A 4 -3.92 15.87 10.87
C GLN A 4 -2.65 16.49 10.30
N ALA A 5 -1.54 15.75 10.33
CA ALA A 5 -0.38 16.11 9.52
C ALA A 5 -0.81 15.90 8.07
N MET A 6 -1.06 17.00 7.35
CA MET A 6 -1.19 16.94 5.90
C MET A 6 0.07 16.25 5.36
N PRO A 7 -0.02 15.49 4.24
CA PRO A 7 1.18 15.08 3.52
C PRO A 7 2.19 16.24 3.49
N ALA A 8 3.49 15.95 3.58
CA ALA A 8 4.39 16.81 2.83
C ALA A 8 3.82 16.81 1.40
N PRO A 9 3.31 17.95 0.88
CA PRO A 9 2.58 17.98 -0.40
C PRO A 9 3.40 17.36 -1.52
N GLU A 10 4.71 17.44 -1.34
CA GLU A 10 5.78 16.85 -2.13
C GLU A 10 5.69 15.34 -2.33
N LEU A 11 5.10 14.57 -1.39
CA LEU A 11 4.96 13.11 -1.50
C LEU A 11 3.70 12.67 -2.26
N ALA A 12 2.68 13.52 -2.32
CA ALA A 12 1.45 13.24 -3.06
C ALA A 12 1.65 13.37 -4.57
N ASP A 13 2.51 14.31 -4.99
CA ASP A 13 2.83 14.55 -6.38
C ASP A 13 4.02 13.69 -6.84
N HIS A 14 3.85 12.99 -7.97
CA HIS A 14 4.87 12.10 -8.51
C HIS A 14 6.16 12.86 -8.86
N ASP A 15 6.04 13.94 -9.62
CA ASP A 15 7.17 14.70 -10.13
C ASP A 15 7.92 15.41 -9.01
N VAL A 16 7.19 15.94 -8.01
CA VAL A 16 7.81 16.55 -6.83
C VAL A 16 8.54 15.52 -5.99
N THR A 17 7.96 14.32 -5.80
CA THR A 17 8.65 13.23 -5.09
C THR A 17 9.94 12.84 -5.82
N MET A 18 9.88 12.70 -7.15
CA MET A 18 11.03 12.34 -7.97
C MET A 18 12.12 13.42 -7.93
N ALA A 19 11.75 14.70 -7.96
CA ALA A 19 12.69 15.81 -7.81
C ALA A 19 13.39 15.79 -6.45
N MET A 20 12.65 15.52 -5.36
CA MET A 20 13.21 15.40 -4.02
C MET A 20 14.19 14.22 -3.91
N LEU A 21 13.83 13.06 -4.46
CA LEU A 21 14.68 11.87 -4.42
C LEU A 21 15.96 12.04 -5.24
N ARG A 22 15.88 12.64 -6.44
CA ARG A 22 17.06 13.00 -7.25
C ARG A 22 17.98 13.95 -6.50
N LYS A 23 17.41 14.98 -5.86
CA LYS A 23 18.18 15.93 -5.05
C LYS A 23 18.89 15.23 -3.89
N ARG A 24 18.26 14.22 -3.28
CA ARG A 24 18.86 13.42 -2.20
C ARG A 24 19.98 12.49 -2.71
N ALA A 25 19.82 11.91 -3.89
CA ALA A 25 20.84 11.09 -4.53
C ALA A 25 22.08 11.90 -4.94
N GLY A 26 21.92 13.19 -5.24
CA GLY A 26 23.03 14.07 -5.59
C GLY A 26 23.61 13.73 -6.96
N GLU A 27 24.93 13.57 -7.04
CA GLU A 27 25.64 13.24 -8.29
C GLU A 27 26.03 11.75 -8.39
N ASP A 28 25.59 10.91 -7.44
CA ASP A 28 25.86 9.47 -7.44
C ASP A 28 25.08 8.79 -8.59
N PRO A 29 25.78 8.24 -9.61
CA PRO A 29 25.12 7.64 -10.76
C PRO A 29 24.27 6.41 -10.42
N ASP A 30 24.70 5.61 -9.44
CA ASP A 30 24.01 4.38 -9.06
C ASP A 30 22.75 4.73 -8.26
N ALA A 31 22.86 5.66 -7.31
CA ALA A 31 21.71 6.15 -6.55
C ALA A 31 20.68 6.84 -7.44
N LEU A 32 21.11 7.60 -8.46
CA LEU A 32 20.21 8.21 -9.44
C LEU A 32 19.50 7.15 -10.29
N ALA A 33 20.21 6.10 -10.72
CA ALA A 33 19.61 5.00 -11.48
C ALA A 33 18.54 4.25 -10.67
N GLU A 34 18.80 4.01 -9.39
CA GLU A 34 17.83 3.42 -8.45
C GLU A 34 16.59 4.30 -8.29
N VAL A 35 16.77 5.62 -8.13
CA VAL A 35 15.65 6.58 -8.04
C VAL A 35 14.79 6.53 -9.30
N GLU A 36 15.39 6.55 -10.49
CA GLU A 36 14.65 6.50 -11.76
C GLU A 36 13.87 5.19 -11.93
N GLU A 37 14.48 4.06 -11.56
CA GLU A 37 13.80 2.76 -11.60
C GLU A 37 12.64 2.72 -10.61
N TRP A 38 12.87 3.19 -9.38
CA TRP A 38 11.81 3.29 -8.37
C TRP A 38 10.64 4.16 -8.86
N GLY A 39 10.94 5.29 -9.50
CA GLY A 39 9.95 6.20 -10.07
C GLY A 39 9.12 5.55 -11.17
N ARG A 40 9.76 4.84 -12.11
CA ARG A 40 9.04 4.09 -13.17
C ARG A 40 8.07 3.08 -12.57
N ARG A 41 8.53 2.31 -11.57
CA ARG A 41 7.69 1.30 -10.91
C ARG A 41 6.55 1.95 -10.13
N ARG A 42 6.79 3.09 -9.47
CA ARG A 42 5.79 3.82 -8.69
C ARG A 42 4.53 4.11 -9.48
N VAL A 43 4.63 4.50 -10.75
CA VAL A 43 3.45 4.78 -11.59
C VAL A 43 2.52 3.57 -11.67
N GLY A 44 3.09 2.37 -11.87
CA GLY A 44 2.33 1.12 -11.88
C GLY A 44 1.73 0.81 -10.51
N ARG A 45 2.50 0.99 -9.43
CA ARG A 45 2.02 0.77 -8.06
C ARG A 45 0.86 1.68 -7.69
N LEU A 46 0.93 2.97 -8.04
CA LEU A 46 -0.14 3.93 -7.76
C LEU A 46 -1.44 3.59 -8.47
N ALA A 47 -1.38 3.10 -9.71
CA ALA A 47 -2.57 2.65 -10.42
C ALA A 47 -3.26 1.47 -9.70
N VAL A 48 -2.49 0.50 -9.23
CA VAL A 48 -3.01 -0.64 -8.46
C VAL A 48 -3.56 -0.19 -7.11
N LEU A 49 -2.82 0.63 -6.36
CA LEU A 49 -3.25 1.12 -5.06
C LEU A 49 -4.54 1.96 -5.11
N ARG A 50 -4.72 2.78 -6.16
CA ARG A 50 -5.96 3.54 -6.35
C ARG A 50 -7.16 2.63 -6.59
N ARG A 51 -7.02 1.62 -7.46
CA ARG A 51 -8.05 0.59 -7.68
C ARG A 51 -8.35 -0.18 -6.40
N PHE A 52 -7.32 -0.52 -5.65
CA PHE A 52 -7.46 -1.26 -4.40
C PHE A 52 -8.17 -0.43 -3.32
N ALA A 53 -7.79 0.83 -3.12
CA ALA A 53 -8.48 1.73 -2.20
C ALA A 53 -9.96 1.94 -2.59
N ALA A 54 -10.23 2.13 -3.89
CA ALA A 54 -11.60 2.25 -4.40
C ALA A 54 -12.43 0.97 -4.16
N LEU A 55 -11.83 -0.21 -4.34
CA LEU A 55 -12.45 -1.50 -4.04
C LEU A 55 -12.83 -1.61 -2.56
N LEU A 56 -11.92 -1.25 -1.65
CA LEU A 56 -12.19 -1.25 -0.21
C LEU A 56 -13.30 -0.27 0.17
N GLY A 57 -13.37 0.89 -0.48
CA GLY A 57 -14.47 1.85 -0.31
C GLY A 57 -15.81 1.27 -0.75
N ARG A 58 -15.90 0.70 -1.96
CA ARG A 58 -17.12 0.05 -2.46
C ARG A 58 -17.54 -1.16 -1.63
N GLY A 59 -16.59 -1.90 -1.09
CA GLY A 59 -16.82 -3.03 -0.19
C GLY A 59 -17.25 -2.62 1.22
N GLY A 60 -17.30 -1.31 1.53
CA GLY A 60 -17.64 -0.81 2.86
C GLY A 60 -16.58 -1.10 3.93
N ILE A 61 -15.36 -1.43 3.52
CA ILE A 61 -14.22 -1.73 4.42
C ILE A 61 -13.54 -0.43 4.84
N LEU A 62 -13.41 0.52 3.90
CA LEU A 62 -13.03 1.90 4.19
C LEU A 62 -14.28 2.78 4.21
N GLY A 63 -14.53 3.44 5.35
CA GLY A 63 -15.55 4.49 5.44
C GLY A 63 -15.03 5.82 4.90
N GLY A 64 -15.89 6.61 4.26
CA GLY A 64 -15.52 7.94 3.73
C GLY A 64 -15.07 8.96 4.78
N GLU A 65 -15.35 8.70 6.06
CA GLU A 65 -14.96 9.53 7.21
C GLU A 65 -13.68 9.03 7.91
N ALA A 66 -13.05 7.96 7.41
CA ALA A 66 -11.83 7.43 8.02
C ALA A 66 -10.71 8.48 7.99
N ASP A 67 -10.10 8.75 9.15
CA ASP A 67 -8.92 9.58 9.18
C ASP A 67 -7.79 8.88 8.40
N ARG A 68 -6.85 9.69 7.92
CA ARG A 68 -5.78 9.22 7.07
C ARG A 68 -4.95 8.09 7.67
N VAL A 69 -4.60 8.17 8.96
CA VAL A 69 -3.78 7.13 9.60
C VAL A 69 -4.53 5.82 9.63
N THR A 70 -5.82 5.88 9.98
CA THR A 70 -6.70 4.72 9.93
C THR A 70 -6.84 4.16 8.52
N ARG A 71 -7.03 5.01 7.51
CA ARG A 71 -7.11 4.61 6.10
C ARG A 71 -5.82 3.90 5.67
N ASP A 72 -4.67 4.54 5.85
CA ASP A 72 -3.37 4.04 5.41
C ASP A 72 -3.13 2.67 6.05
N PHE A 73 -3.37 2.56 7.37
CA PHE A 73 -3.31 1.29 8.08
C PHE A 73 -4.21 0.22 7.46
N VAL A 74 -5.50 0.52 7.23
CA VAL A 74 -6.45 -0.46 6.67
C VAL A 74 -6.04 -0.88 5.27
N ILE A 75 -5.64 0.05 4.40
CA ILE A 75 -5.15 -0.26 3.06
C ILE A 75 -3.94 -1.18 3.15
N GLU A 76 -2.96 -0.88 4.00
CA GLU A 76 -1.75 -1.70 4.16
C GLU A 76 -2.08 -3.13 4.61
N GLN A 77 -2.91 -3.28 5.64
CA GLN A 77 -3.28 -4.60 6.15
C GLN A 77 -4.07 -5.40 5.10
N CYS A 78 -5.05 -4.75 4.46
CA CYS A 78 -5.85 -5.39 3.43
C CYS A 78 -5.02 -5.76 2.20
N PHE A 79 -4.06 -4.93 1.79
CA PHE A 79 -3.19 -5.20 0.66
C PHE A 79 -2.31 -6.42 0.94
N ALA A 80 -1.73 -6.50 2.15
CA ALA A 80 -0.98 -7.67 2.60
C ALA A 80 -1.83 -8.95 2.56
N ILE A 81 -3.08 -8.92 3.03
CA ILE A 81 -4.01 -10.07 2.96
C ILE A 81 -4.31 -10.44 1.49
N ALA A 82 -4.56 -9.44 0.64
CA ALA A 82 -4.91 -9.63 -0.76
C ALA A 82 -3.86 -10.42 -1.56
N THR A 83 -2.59 -10.40 -1.14
CA THR A 83 -1.51 -11.17 -1.78
C THR A 83 -1.77 -12.69 -1.77
N ARG A 84 -2.41 -13.21 -0.71
CA ARG A 84 -2.83 -14.62 -0.64
C ARG A 84 -3.97 -14.98 -1.57
N HIS A 85 -4.64 -13.97 -2.11
CA HIS A 85 -5.67 -14.10 -3.13
C HIS A 85 -5.14 -13.72 -4.52
N GLY A 86 -3.82 -13.74 -4.72
CA GLY A 86 -3.21 -13.56 -6.05
C GLY A 86 -2.98 -12.11 -6.47
N LEU A 87 -3.16 -11.13 -5.57
CA LEU A 87 -2.70 -9.77 -5.84
C LEU A 87 -1.17 -9.71 -5.77
N ASP A 88 -0.54 -9.08 -6.76
CA ASP A 88 0.90 -8.88 -6.77
C ASP A 88 1.34 -7.96 -5.62
N MET A 89 2.45 -8.28 -4.96
CA MET A 89 3.07 -7.45 -3.92
C MET A 89 3.72 -6.18 -4.48
N MET A 90 3.91 -6.07 -5.80
CA MET A 90 4.39 -4.87 -6.49
C MET A 90 5.74 -4.37 -5.95
N ASP A 91 6.65 -5.30 -5.65
CA ASP A 91 7.97 -5.07 -5.02
C ASP A 91 7.93 -4.43 -3.62
N TYR A 92 6.77 -4.37 -2.97
CA TYR A 92 6.69 -3.96 -1.58
C TYR A 92 7.27 -5.05 -0.67
N GLU A 93 8.16 -4.65 0.24
CA GLU A 93 8.71 -5.54 1.25
C GLU A 93 7.98 -5.38 2.59
N TYR A 94 7.69 -6.50 3.23
CA TYR A 94 7.19 -6.53 4.60
C TYR A 94 8.36 -6.75 5.56
N ASP A 95 8.57 -5.80 6.48
CA ASP A 95 9.51 -5.98 7.58
C ASP A 95 8.81 -5.85 8.95
N ASP A 96 9.09 -6.82 9.82
CA ASP A 96 8.46 -7.01 11.13
C ASP A 96 9.22 -6.31 12.27
N SER A 97 10.47 -5.86 12.05
CA SER A 97 11.39 -5.60 13.17
C SER A 97 11.32 -4.24 13.87
N ASP A 98 10.45 -3.29 13.49
CA ASP A 98 10.30 -2.05 14.30
C ASP A 98 8.90 -1.39 14.28
N THR A 99 8.07 -1.55 13.24
CA THR A 99 6.82 -0.76 13.09
C THR A 99 5.58 -1.48 12.52
N GLY A 100 5.65 -2.77 12.21
CA GLY A 100 4.59 -3.42 11.41
C GLY A 100 4.70 -3.11 9.90
N PRO A 101 3.83 -3.70 9.06
CA PRO A 101 4.08 -3.98 7.64
C PRO A 101 4.45 -2.75 6.80
N ILE A 102 5.49 -2.84 5.96
CA ILE A 102 5.63 -2.07 4.71
C ILE A 102 5.71 -0.53 4.88
N SER A 103 6.63 -0.01 5.69
CA SER A 103 6.46 1.37 6.20
C SER A 103 6.90 2.52 5.28
N THR A 104 7.95 2.37 4.47
CA THR A 104 8.48 3.56 3.76
C THR A 104 7.94 3.73 2.35
N LEU A 105 8.07 2.72 1.48
CA LEU A 105 7.68 2.88 0.07
C LEU A 105 6.16 2.88 -0.13
N MET A 106 5.46 1.93 0.51
CA MET A 106 3.99 1.95 0.47
C MET A 106 3.44 3.17 1.20
N GLY A 107 4.02 3.51 2.37
CA GLY A 107 3.68 4.74 3.08
C GLY A 107 3.76 5.98 2.16
N ILE A 108 4.89 6.17 1.46
CA ILE A 108 5.09 7.23 0.44
C ILE A 108 4.03 7.16 -0.67
N ASP A 109 3.70 5.97 -1.16
CA ASP A 109 2.74 5.80 -2.25
C ASP A 109 1.29 6.08 -1.80
N LEU A 110 0.94 5.77 -0.55
CA LEU A 110 -0.37 6.09 0.05
C LEU A 110 -0.60 7.60 0.25
N HIS A 111 0.47 8.42 0.29
CA HIS A 111 0.33 9.88 0.19
C HIS A 111 -0.28 10.33 -1.15
N ALA A 112 -0.12 9.55 -2.21
CA ALA A 112 -0.58 9.86 -3.57
C ALA A 112 -1.90 9.16 -3.96
N VAL A 113 -2.54 8.50 -2.99
CA VAL A 113 -3.84 7.84 -3.15
C VAL A 113 -4.91 8.69 -2.45
N GLU A 114 -5.89 9.16 -3.22
CA GLU A 114 -7.03 9.93 -2.72
C GLU A 114 -8.05 9.05 -1.99
N LEU A 115 -8.86 9.68 -1.14
CA LEU A 115 -9.82 9.02 -0.25
C LEU A 115 -11.06 8.46 -0.96
N ASP A 116 -11.39 9.01 -2.13
CA ASP A 116 -12.66 8.82 -2.84
C ASP A 116 -12.51 8.02 -4.14
N GLY A 117 -11.36 7.34 -4.31
CA GLY A 117 -10.95 6.65 -5.52
C GLY A 117 -12.11 6.20 -6.40
N THR A 118 -12.21 6.80 -7.59
CA THR A 118 -13.31 6.58 -8.55
C THR A 118 -13.07 5.38 -9.47
N GLU A 119 -11.93 4.72 -9.30
CA GLU A 119 -11.48 3.59 -10.10
C GLU A 119 -12.41 2.38 -9.96
N THR A 120 -12.95 1.87 -11.07
CA THR A 120 -13.90 0.74 -11.07
C THR A 120 -13.27 -0.60 -11.43
N ALA A 121 -12.08 -0.60 -12.02
CA ALA A 121 -11.39 -1.82 -12.41
C ALA A 121 -10.84 -2.57 -11.19
N SER A 122 -10.97 -3.90 -11.21
CA SER A 122 -10.37 -4.77 -10.19
C SER A 122 -8.84 -4.75 -10.28
N PRO A 123 -8.13 -4.74 -9.14
CA PRO A 123 -6.70 -5.01 -9.11
C PRO A 123 -6.37 -6.52 -9.10
N PHE A 124 -7.36 -7.40 -8.91
CA PHE A 124 -7.16 -8.85 -8.84
C PHE A 124 -7.05 -9.51 -10.22
N PRO A 125 -6.41 -10.70 -10.31
CA PRO A 125 -6.33 -11.44 -11.56
C PRO A 125 -7.69 -11.95 -12.08
N ASP A 126 -8.64 -12.20 -11.17
CA ASP A 126 -10.00 -12.64 -11.51
C ASP A 126 -11.04 -12.27 -10.43
N GLU A 127 -12.31 -12.36 -10.80
CA GLU A 127 -13.46 -12.02 -9.94
C GLU A 127 -13.60 -12.98 -8.75
N ALA A 128 -13.18 -14.24 -8.89
CA ALA A 128 -13.29 -15.22 -7.79
C ALA A 128 -12.34 -14.86 -6.64
N SER A 129 -11.12 -14.46 -6.99
CA SER A 129 -10.08 -13.99 -6.09
C SER A 129 -10.50 -12.71 -5.37
N GLU A 130 -11.06 -11.74 -6.10
CA GLU A 130 -11.62 -10.52 -5.50
C GLU A 130 -12.73 -10.83 -4.49
N ARG A 131 -13.71 -11.66 -4.87
CA ARG A 131 -14.84 -12.01 -3.99
C ARG A 131 -14.37 -12.76 -2.75
N ALA A 132 -13.41 -13.67 -2.89
CA ALA A 132 -12.82 -14.40 -1.77
C ALA A 132 -12.13 -13.45 -0.79
N PHE A 133 -11.32 -12.53 -1.31
CA PHE A 133 -10.66 -11.50 -0.51
C PHE A 133 -11.68 -10.62 0.24
N LEU A 134 -12.68 -10.06 -0.46
CA LEU A 134 -13.69 -9.19 0.16
C LEU A 134 -14.46 -9.92 1.25
N ALA A 135 -14.84 -11.18 1.03
CA ALA A 135 -15.52 -11.99 2.02
C ALA A 135 -14.65 -12.26 3.27
N GLU A 136 -13.34 -12.41 3.08
CA GLU A 136 -12.38 -12.64 4.17
C GLU A 136 -12.21 -11.41 5.08
N VAL A 137 -12.14 -10.21 4.50
CA VAL A 137 -11.90 -8.96 5.25
C VAL A 137 -13.17 -8.23 5.69
N ALA A 138 -14.34 -8.59 5.16
CA ALA A 138 -15.61 -7.95 5.50
C ALA A 138 -15.92 -8.02 7.02
N GLY A 139 -16.29 -6.87 7.59
CA GLY A 139 -16.69 -6.72 8.99
C GLY A 139 -15.55 -6.95 10.01
N LYS A 140 -14.29 -7.06 9.58
CA LYS A 140 -13.14 -7.24 10.48
C LYS A 140 -12.69 -5.89 11.03
N GLY A 141 -12.51 -5.82 12.36
CA GLY A 141 -11.89 -4.65 12.99
C GLY A 141 -10.37 -4.60 12.81
N HIS A 142 -9.77 -3.44 13.04
CA HIS A 142 -8.34 -3.16 12.82
C HIS A 142 -7.40 -4.20 13.44
N GLY A 143 -7.65 -4.60 14.69
CA GLY A 143 -6.81 -5.59 15.37
C GLY A 143 -6.87 -6.99 14.74
N THR A 144 -7.99 -7.36 14.12
CA THR A 144 -8.12 -8.63 13.41
C THR A 144 -7.45 -8.56 12.04
N LEU A 145 -7.64 -7.45 11.31
CA LEU A 145 -6.94 -7.21 10.04
C LEU A 145 -5.43 -7.26 10.23
N GLY A 146 -4.90 -6.63 11.28
CA GLY A 146 -3.46 -6.66 11.57
C GLY A 146 -2.90 -8.07 11.83
N ARG A 147 -3.67 -8.94 12.52
CA ARG A 147 -3.27 -10.35 12.70
C ARG A 147 -3.31 -11.13 11.39
N MET A 148 -4.36 -10.94 10.60
CA MET A 148 -4.52 -11.63 9.32
C MET A 148 -3.43 -11.21 8.33
N ALA A 149 -3.11 -9.92 8.25
CA ALA A 149 -2.02 -9.40 7.42
C ALA A 149 -0.67 -9.99 7.81
N ARG A 150 -0.40 -10.09 9.12
CA ARG A 150 0.78 -10.77 9.66
C ARG A 150 0.81 -12.24 9.21
N ASP A 151 -0.27 -12.98 9.37
CA ASP A 151 -0.34 -14.39 8.93
C ASP A 151 -0.24 -14.53 7.40
N ALA A 152 -0.68 -13.50 6.65
CA ALA A 152 -0.67 -13.52 5.20
C ALA A 152 0.72 -13.40 4.60
N VAL A 153 1.61 -12.66 5.27
CA VAL A 153 2.97 -12.36 4.78
C VAL A 153 4.05 -13.16 5.54
N ILE A 154 3.73 -13.76 6.69
CA ILE A 154 4.56 -14.77 7.38
C ILE A 154 4.21 -16.22 6.96
N PRO A 155 4.24 -16.59 5.66
CA PRO A 155 4.53 -17.98 5.30
C PRO A 155 6.00 -18.26 5.00
N ASP A 156 6.82 -17.25 4.63
CA ASP A 156 8.15 -17.51 4.06
C ASP A 156 9.36 -17.17 4.96
N ARG A 157 9.21 -16.43 6.07
CA ARG A 157 10.32 -16.28 7.05
C ARG A 157 10.66 -17.60 7.79
N ALA A 158 9.74 -18.57 7.83
CA ALA A 158 10.02 -19.90 8.38
C ALA A 158 10.68 -20.87 7.37
N ARG A 159 10.86 -20.47 6.10
CA ARG A 159 11.61 -21.24 5.08
C ARG A 159 13.06 -20.81 4.93
N VAL A 160 13.49 -19.74 5.59
CA VAL A 160 14.91 -19.33 5.67
C VAL A 160 15.50 -19.77 7.02
N VAL A 161 15.35 -21.07 7.32
CA VAL A 161 16.23 -21.79 8.25
C VAL A 161 16.50 -23.15 7.61
N ILE A 162 17.33 -23.15 6.56
CA ILE A 162 18.26 -24.24 6.24
C ILE A 162 19.56 -23.59 5.76
#